data_AF-A0AAV7DFJ7-F1
#
_entry.id   AF-A0AAV7DFJ7-F1
#
_cell.length_a   1.000
_cell.length_b   1.000
_cell.length_c   1.000
_cell.angle_alpha   90.00
_cell.angle_beta   90.00
_cell.angle_gamma   90.00
#
_symmetry.space_group_name_H-M   'P 1'
#
loop_
_entity.id
_entity.type
_entity.pdbx_description
1 polymer ?
#
loop_
_entity_poly.entity_id
_entity_poly.type
_entity_poly.pdbx_seq_one_letter_code
_entity_poly.pdbx_strand_id
1 'polypeptide(L)'
;MLNKNDMYFGKSEISVKWIEKDFYTCSVSHQGLHYLQNITKCSACQSSFEEPVVDLTLPSNEDLLNGNAKIKCSVRISNLDVSQVSLKLNKILTTKIPSFEVDNTLKNTYTATFTVSQDEWKGINTVTCVVKRPCTSIPAEVSKEIDVNSPADIRNLYDDDGGEELGELEEINNVWTTTSTFIALFLVTLIYSGFVTFVKVK
;
A
#
# COMPACT_ATOMS: atom_id res chain seq x y z
N MET A 1 -45.55 45.74 -14.45
CA MET A 1 -45.94 44.35 -14.75
C MET A 1 -44.64 43.57 -14.93
N LEU A 2 -44.33 42.66 -14.00
CA LEU A 2 -43.13 41.81 -14.09
C LEU A 2 -43.39 40.67 -15.08
N ASN A 3 -42.46 40.46 -16.01
CA ASN A 3 -42.62 39.51 -17.09
C ASN A 3 -42.49 38.08 -16.55
N LYS A 4 -43.38 37.18 -16.97
CA LYS A 4 -43.56 35.84 -16.35
C LYS A 4 -42.41 34.85 -16.61
N ASN A 5 -41.40 35.27 -17.39
CA ASN A 5 -40.30 34.43 -17.87
C ASN A 5 -38.90 34.96 -17.51
N ASP A 6 -38.80 36.00 -16.69
CA ASP A 6 -37.49 36.53 -16.29
C ASP A 6 -36.89 35.63 -15.21
N MET A 7 -35.76 35.00 -15.51
CA MET A 7 -34.98 34.26 -14.52
C MET A 7 -34.14 35.24 -13.69
N TYR A 8 -34.25 35.15 -12.38
CA TYR A 8 -33.46 35.94 -11.45
C TYR A 8 -32.34 35.09 -10.84
N PHE A 9 -31.14 35.68 -10.74
CA PHE A 9 -30.00 35.07 -10.07
C PHE A 9 -29.70 35.83 -8.77
N GLY A 10 -29.67 35.11 -7.66
CA GLY A 10 -29.24 35.61 -6.36
C GLY A 10 -27.99 34.86 -5.90
N LYS A 11 -27.02 35.59 -5.36
CA LYS A 11 -25.80 35.01 -4.79
C LYS A 11 -25.74 35.33 -3.30
N SER A 12 -25.53 34.30 -2.50
CA SER A 12 -25.20 34.43 -1.08
C SER A 12 -23.91 33.65 -0.83
N GLU A 13 -22.95 34.26 -0.16
CA GLU A 13 -21.67 33.65 0.18
C GLU A 13 -21.52 33.56 1.68
N ILE A 14 -20.96 32.44 2.15
CA ILE A 14 -20.69 32.20 3.57
C ILE A 14 -19.34 31.50 3.69
N SER A 15 -18.49 31.99 4.60
CA SER A 15 -17.25 31.33 4.97
C SER A 15 -17.52 30.31 6.06
N VAL A 16 -17.24 29.05 5.78
CA VAL A 16 -17.58 27.95 6.68
C VAL A 16 -16.40 27.02 6.90
N LYS A 17 -16.38 26.37 8.05
CA LYS A 17 -15.48 25.24 8.32
C LYS A 17 -16.05 23.98 7.69
N TRP A 18 -15.80 23.82 6.40
CA TRP A 18 -16.41 22.80 5.55
C TRP A 18 -16.30 21.35 6.06
N ILE A 19 -15.24 21.04 6.81
CA ILE A 19 -14.91 19.69 7.28
C ILE A 19 -15.66 19.31 8.58
N GLU A 20 -16.06 20.27 9.41
CA GLU A 20 -16.62 20.01 10.75
C GLU A 20 -18.13 19.70 10.74
N LYS A 21 -18.83 19.89 9.61
CA LYS A 21 -20.29 19.73 9.51
C LYS A 21 -20.67 18.71 8.43
N ASP A 22 -21.69 17.91 8.73
CA ASP A 22 -22.20 16.89 7.82
C ASP A 22 -22.83 17.47 6.54
N PHE A 23 -23.57 18.59 6.67
CA PHE A 23 -24.18 19.29 5.53
C PHE A 23 -24.41 20.78 5.79
N TYR A 24 -24.52 21.53 4.69
CA TYR A 24 -24.93 22.92 4.64
C TYR A 24 -26.22 23.04 3.85
N THR A 25 -27.13 23.89 4.30
CA THR A 25 -28.43 24.08 3.66
C THR A 25 -28.52 25.46 3.06
N CYS A 26 -28.76 25.52 1.75
CA CYS A 26 -29.21 26.73 1.08
C CYS A 26 -30.73 26.83 1.23
N SER A 27 -31.21 27.95 1.77
CA SER A 27 -32.64 28.22 1.94
C SER A 27 -33.03 29.43 1.12
N VAL A 28 -33.96 29.26 0.19
CA VAL A 28 -34.48 30.31 -0.68
C VAL A 28 -35.96 30.52 -0.39
N SER A 29 -36.32 31.76 -0.08
CA SER A 29 -37.71 32.15 0.19
C SER A 29 -38.16 33.16 -0.86
N HIS A 30 -39.23 32.85 -1.60
CA HIS A 30 -39.78 33.75 -2.62
C HIS A 30 -41.31 33.63 -2.67
N GLN A 31 -42.01 34.76 -2.53
CA GLN A 31 -43.48 34.84 -2.58
C GLN A 31 -44.20 33.81 -1.68
N GLY A 32 -43.65 33.55 -0.49
CA GLY A 32 -44.20 32.59 0.47
C GLY A 32 -43.87 31.11 0.19
N LEU A 33 -43.14 30.82 -0.89
CA LEU A 33 -42.57 29.50 -1.15
C LEU A 33 -41.16 29.40 -0.55
N HIS A 34 -40.85 28.23 0.01
CA HIS A 34 -39.56 27.92 0.60
C HIS A 34 -38.92 26.73 -0.12
N TYR A 35 -37.69 26.92 -0.56
CA TYR A 35 -36.88 25.89 -1.21
C TYR A 35 -35.64 25.64 -0.38
N LEU A 36 -35.36 24.37 -0.10
CA LEU A 36 -34.22 23.94 0.68
C LEU A 36 -33.37 23.00 -0.17
N GLN A 37 -32.08 23.28 -0.27
CA GLN A 37 -31.12 22.41 -0.93
C GLN A 37 -29.94 22.16 0.00
N ASN A 38 -29.66 20.89 0.27
CA ASN A 38 -28.52 20.50 1.07
C ASN A 38 -27.31 20.23 0.17
N ILE A 39 -26.14 20.62 0.65
CA ILE A 39 -24.84 20.31 0.06
C ILE A 39 -23.91 19.78 1.14
N THR A 40 -23.15 18.75 0.81
CA THR A 40 -22.11 18.18 1.66
C THR A 40 -20.77 18.26 0.95
N LYS A 41 -19.68 18.03 1.68
CA LYS A 41 -18.35 17.85 1.07
C LYS A 41 -18.38 16.83 -0.05
N CYS A 42 -19.19 15.80 0.08
CA CYS A 42 -19.20 14.65 -0.81
C CYS A 42 -20.06 14.87 -2.05
N SER A 43 -21.22 15.55 -1.89
CA SER A 43 -22.02 15.95 -3.05
C SER A 43 -21.33 17.04 -3.88
N ALA A 44 -20.48 17.86 -3.26
CA ALA A 44 -19.71 18.89 -3.96
C ALA A 44 -18.50 18.32 -4.73
N CYS A 45 -17.90 17.22 -4.23
CA CYS A 45 -16.66 16.63 -4.76
C CYS A 45 -16.89 15.33 -5.56
N GLN A 46 -18.13 15.05 -5.99
CA GLN A 46 -18.58 13.76 -6.53
C GLN A 46 -17.82 13.25 -7.77
N SER A 47 -16.97 14.08 -8.39
CA SER A 47 -16.19 13.77 -9.59
C SER A 47 -14.69 13.50 -9.37
N SER A 48 -14.14 13.60 -8.15
CA SER A 48 -12.67 13.59 -7.95
C SER A 48 -12.10 12.62 -6.92
N PHE A 49 -12.87 11.65 -6.42
CA PHE A 49 -12.31 10.67 -5.47
C PHE A 49 -11.80 9.44 -6.22
N GLU A 50 -10.49 9.41 -6.45
CA GLU A 50 -9.77 8.20 -6.81
C GLU A 50 -9.87 7.20 -5.63
N GLU A 51 -10.07 5.91 -5.94
CA GLU A 51 -10.12 4.89 -4.88
C GLU A 51 -8.75 4.76 -4.22
N PRO A 52 -8.66 4.75 -2.87
CA PRO A 52 -7.38 4.62 -2.20
C PRO A 52 -6.81 3.23 -2.50
N VAL A 53 -5.59 3.19 -3.00
CA VAL A 53 -4.83 1.94 -3.12
C VAL A 53 -4.14 1.70 -1.78
N VAL A 54 -4.46 0.57 -1.15
CA VAL A 54 -3.96 0.20 0.18
C VAL A 54 -3.04 -1.01 0.04
N ASP A 55 -1.78 -0.81 0.37
CA ASP A 55 -0.77 -1.86 0.48
C ASP A 55 -0.46 -2.10 1.96
N LEU A 56 -0.30 -3.37 2.33
CA LEU A 56 -0.06 -3.79 3.71
C LEU A 56 1.23 -4.60 3.76
N THR A 57 2.16 -4.17 4.61
CA THR A 57 3.46 -4.82 4.82
C THR A 57 3.53 -5.33 6.26
N LEU A 58 3.85 -6.63 6.39
CA LEU A 58 4.05 -7.26 7.69
C LEU A 58 5.45 -6.94 8.27
N PRO A 59 5.69 -7.21 9.55
CA PRO A 59 7.01 -7.03 10.16
C PRO A 59 8.06 -7.88 9.46
N SER A 60 9.24 -7.29 9.23
CA SER A 60 10.40 -8.03 8.74
C SER A 60 11.00 -8.91 9.85
N ASN A 61 11.83 -9.89 9.48
CA ASN A 61 12.56 -10.70 10.45
C ASN A 61 13.44 -9.82 11.34
N GLU A 62 14.05 -8.77 10.80
CA GLU A 62 14.86 -7.83 11.56
C GLU A 62 14.04 -7.06 12.61
N ASP A 63 12.85 -6.59 12.23
CA ASP A 63 11.93 -5.94 13.17
C ASP A 63 11.55 -6.89 14.32
N LEU A 64 11.28 -8.16 14.01
CA LEU A 64 10.97 -9.19 15.01
C LEU A 64 12.16 -9.50 15.93
N LEU A 65 13.39 -9.51 15.40
CA LEU A 65 14.61 -9.71 16.18
C LEU A 65 14.89 -8.51 17.11
N ASN A 66 14.54 -7.31 16.68
CA ASN A 66 14.60 -6.09 17.48
C ASN A 66 13.50 -5.99 18.55
N GLY A 67 12.65 -7.02 18.68
CA GLY A 67 11.61 -7.13 19.71
C GLY A 67 10.31 -6.38 19.40
N ASN A 68 10.22 -5.72 18.24
CA ASN A 68 9.07 -4.90 17.86
C ASN A 68 8.56 -5.31 16.48
N ALA A 69 7.34 -5.82 16.40
CA ALA A 69 6.70 -6.09 15.12
C ALA A 69 6.13 -4.78 14.54
N LYS A 70 6.73 -4.27 13.46
CA LYS A 70 6.25 -3.08 12.75
C LYS A 70 5.38 -3.49 11.57
N ILE A 71 4.11 -3.11 11.60
CA ILE A 71 3.16 -3.33 10.50
C ILE A 71 3.00 -2.01 9.77
N LYS A 72 3.26 -1.96 8.47
CA LYS A 72 3.13 -0.74 7.67
C LYS A 72 1.91 -0.83 6.76
N CYS A 73 1.11 0.23 6.71
CA CYS A 73 0.01 0.38 5.77
C CYS A 73 0.26 1.60 4.90
N SER A 74 0.49 1.37 3.62
CA SER A 74 0.80 2.40 2.62
C SER A 74 -0.46 2.70 1.81
N VAL A 75 -0.89 3.96 1.82
CA VAL A 75 -2.14 4.41 1.22
C VAL A 75 -1.84 5.47 0.18
N ARG A 76 -2.25 5.22 -1.07
CA ARG A 76 -2.15 6.21 -2.15
C ARG A 76 -3.51 6.85 -2.40
N ILE A 77 -3.68 8.11 -1.98
CA ILE A 77 -4.87 8.91 -2.23
C ILE A 77 -4.57 10.42 -2.10
N SER A 78 -5.31 11.25 -2.83
CA SER A 78 -5.27 12.70 -2.68
C SER A 78 -6.03 13.14 -1.41
N ASN A 79 -5.31 13.79 -0.48
CA ASN A 79 -5.83 14.35 0.78
C ASN A 79 -6.35 13.31 1.80
N LEU A 80 -5.43 12.53 2.38
CA LEU A 80 -5.71 11.63 3.49
C LEU A 80 -5.60 12.35 4.84
N ASP A 81 -6.54 12.11 5.76
CA ASP A 81 -6.41 12.47 7.17
C ASP A 81 -5.89 11.27 7.96
N VAL A 82 -4.91 11.48 8.85
CA VAL A 82 -4.29 10.44 9.70
C VAL A 82 -5.35 9.64 10.49
N SER A 83 -6.45 10.28 10.88
CA SER A 83 -7.57 9.66 11.60
C SER A 83 -8.36 8.63 10.79
N GLN A 84 -8.07 8.50 9.50
CA GLN A 84 -8.78 7.61 8.58
C GLN A 84 -8.18 6.21 8.47
N VAL A 85 -6.94 6.00 8.94
CA VAL A 85 -6.27 4.70 8.88
C VAL A 85 -6.37 3.99 10.22
N SER A 86 -6.78 2.73 10.21
CA SER A 86 -6.94 1.90 11.40
C SER A 86 -6.47 0.47 11.12
N LEU A 87 -6.00 -0.22 12.17
CA LEU A 87 -5.52 -1.59 12.07
C LEU A 87 -6.46 -2.54 12.82
N LYS A 88 -6.83 -3.66 12.20
CA LYS A 88 -7.49 -4.79 12.86
C LYS A 88 -6.52 -5.96 12.94
N LEU A 89 -6.39 -6.56 14.12
CA LEU A 89 -5.60 -7.78 14.37
C LEU A 89 -6.58 -8.88 14.76
N ASN A 90 -6.54 -10.03 14.09
CA ASN A 90 -7.53 -11.10 14.27
C ASN A 90 -8.99 -10.59 14.18
N LYS A 91 -9.24 -9.66 13.24
CA LYS A 91 -10.53 -8.98 13.01
C LYS A 91 -10.99 -8.04 14.13
N ILE A 92 -10.16 -7.78 15.14
CA ILE A 92 -10.44 -6.86 16.25
C ILE A 92 -9.75 -5.52 15.98
N LEU A 93 -10.51 -4.41 16.03
CA LEU A 93 -9.94 -3.07 15.91
C LEU A 93 -8.96 -2.80 17.06
N THR A 94 -7.77 -2.35 16.70
CA THR A 94 -6.75 -1.95 17.66
C THR A 94 -6.94 -0.49 18.10
N THR A 95 -6.48 -0.17 19.30
CA THR A 95 -6.37 1.21 19.81
C THR A 95 -4.96 1.80 19.59
N LYS A 96 -4.11 1.10 18.82
CA LYS A 96 -2.74 1.52 18.58
C LYS A 96 -2.74 2.69 17.60
N ILE A 97 -1.99 3.74 17.95
CA ILE A 97 -1.87 4.95 17.13
C ILE A 97 -0.69 4.74 16.17
N PRO A 98 -0.89 4.92 14.86
CA PRO A 98 0.20 4.78 13.91
C PRO A 98 1.14 5.99 13.96
N SER A 99 2.42 5.74 13.67
CA SER A 99 3.33 6.78 13.19
C SER A 99 3.03 7.05 11.72
N PHE A 100 2.94 8.32 11.31
CA PHE A 100 2.57 8.69 9.95
C PHE A 100 3.73 9.38 9.24
N GLU A 101 4.05 8.88 8.05
CA GLU A 101 5.08 9.44 7.18
C GLU A 101 4.46 9.76 5.82
N VAL A 102 4.84 10.90 5.24
CA VAL A 102 4.33 11.36 3.93
C VAL A 102 5.46 11.34 2.93
N ASP A 103 5.29 10.55 1.87
CA ASP A 103 6.16 10.58 0.72
C ASP A 103 5.59 11.52 -0.35
N ASN A 104 6.16 12.72 -0.43
CA ASN A 104 5.80 13.74 -1.41
C ASN A 104 6.38 13.47 -2.81
N THR A 105 7.30 12.52 -2.96
CA THR A 105 7.89 12.18 -4.26
C THR A 105 7.03 11.19 -5.05
N LEU A 106 6.33 10.30 -4.36
CA LEU A 106 5.40 9.31 -4.92
C LEU A 106 3.94 9.72 -4.70
N LYS A 107 3.42 10.69 -5.46
CA LYS A 107 1.98 11.02 -5.57
C LYS A 107 1.23 11.11 -4.22
N ASN A 108 1.83 11.71 -3.18
CA ASN A 108 1.26 11.81 -1.83
C ASN A 108 0.90 10.42 -1.25
N THR A 109 1.89 9.51 -1.23
CA THR A 109 1.72 8.23 -0.55
C THR A 109 1.88 8.45 0.95
N TYR A 110 0.91 7.98 1.72
CA TYR A 110 0.89 8.07 3.17
C TYR A 110 1.18 6.70 3.78
N THR A 111 2.17 6.62 4.65
CA THR A 111 2.56 5.37 5.31
C THR A 111 2.23 5.45 6.79
N ALA A 112 1.31 4.59 7.23
CA ALA A 112 0.91 4.42 8.62
C ALA A 112 1.62 3.20 9.21
N THR A 113 2.52 3.41 10.17
CA THR A 113 3.27 2.34 10.84
C THR A 113 2.71 2.07 12.23
N PHE A 114 2.25 0.84 12.46
CA PHE A 114 1.76 0.34 13.74
C PHE A 114 2.78 -0.57 14.40
N THR A 115 3.16 -0.27 15.64
CA THR A 115 4.09 -1.10 16.41
C THR A 115 3.35 -2.01 17.37
N VAL A 116 3.55 -3.32 17.23
CA VAL A 116 3.04 -4.34 18.14
C VAL A 116 4.20 -5.05 18.82
N SER A 117 3.99 -5.50 20.06
CA SER A 117 5.02 -6.25 20.78
C SER A 117 5.19 -7.64 20.16
N GLN A 118 6.36 -8.24 20.34
CA GLN A 118 6.64 -9.57 19.81
C GLN A 118 5.66 -10.63 20.35
N ASP A 119 5.24 -10.51 21.61
CA ASP A 119 4.32 -11.47 22.23
C ASP A 119 2.89 -11.31 21.70
N GLU A 120 2.45 -10.07 21.42
CA GLU A 120 1.20 -9.83 20.70
C GLU A 120 1.27 -10.44 19.28
N TRP A 121 2.40 -10.28 18.58
CA TRP A 121 2.58 -10.75 17.21
C TRP A 121 2.45 -12.27 17.05
N LYS A 122 3.01 -13.06 17.98
CA LYS A 122 3.00 -14.53 17.91
C LYS A 122 1.60 -15.14 17.82
N GLY A 123 0.58 -14.45 18.33
CA GLY A 123 -0.82 -14.90 18.32
C GLY A 123 -1.67 -14.36 17.17
N ILE A 124 -1.09 -13.63 16.22
CA ILE A 124 -1.82 -12.98 15.14
C ILE A 124 -1.79 -13.85 13.90
N ASN A 125 -2.98 -14.15 13.38
CA ASN A 125 -3.16 -14.93 12.16
C ASN A 125 -3.63 -14.05 11.00
N THR A 126 -4.38 -12.98 11.28
CA THR A 126 -4.90 -12.09 10.24
C THR A 126 -4.62 -10.64 10.60
N VAL A 127 -4.09 -9.89 9.64
CA VAL A 127 -3.84 -8.46 9.76
C VAL A 127 -4.65 -7.74 8.70
N THR A 128 -5.44 -6.75 9.11
CA THR A 128 -6.27 -5.96 8.19
C THR A 128 -5.98 -4.48 8.38
N CYS A 129 -5.47 -3.81 7.35
CA CYS A 129 -5.46 -2.34 7.33
C CYS A 129 -6.79 -1.83 6.76
N VAL A 130 -7.37 -0.83 7.42
CA VAL A 130 -8.67 -0.25 7.10
C VAL A 130 -8.50 1.25 6.90
N VAL A 131 -8.93 1.74 5.75
CA VAL A 131 -8.89 3.16 5.39
C VAL A 131 -10.31 3.66 5.19
N LYS A 132 -10.70 4.64 5.99
CA LYS A 132 -11.98 5.32 5.89
C LYS A 132 -11.91 6.39 4.82
N ARG A 133 -12.76 6.30 3.80
CA ARG A 133 -12.87 7.36 2.80
C ARG A 133 -13.40 8.65 3.47
N PRO A 134 -12.89 9.84 3.10
CA PRO A 134 -13.37 11.13 3.64
C PRO A 134 -14.82 11.45 3.29
N CYS A 135 -15.48 10.65 2.44
CA CYS A 135 -16.77 10.98 1.88
C CYS A 135 -17.66 9.77 1.63
N THR A 136 -18.45 9.41 2.64
CA THR A 136 -19.33 8.27 2.54
C THR A 136 -20.47 8.37 3.56
N SER A 137 -21.71 8.53 3.07
CA SER A 137 -22.94 8.36 3.87
C SER A 137 -23.22 6.91 4.27
N ILE A 138 -22.34 5.98 3.86
CA ILE A 138 -22.28 4.55 4.19
C ILE A 138 -20.79 4.22 4.28
N PRO A 139 -20.23 3.61 5.35
CA PRO A 139 -18.79 3.36 5.43
C PRO A 139 -18.35 2.36 4.35
N ALA A 140 -17.98 2.86 3.16
CA ALA A 140 -17.16 2.11 2.22
C ALA A 140 -15.71 2.23 2.72
N GLU A 141 -15.41 1.46 3.75
CA GLU A 141 -14.04 1.21 4.18
C GLU A 141 -13.31 0.48 3.05
N VAL A 142 -12.13 0.96 2.67
CA VAL A 142 -11.21 0.16 1.84
C VAL A 142 -10.29 -0.56 2.79
N SER A 143 -10.20 -1.87 2.66
CA SER A 143 -9.34 -2.65 3.53
C SER A 143 -8.51 -3.66 2.74
N LYS A 144 -7.28 -3.83 3.21
CA LYS A 144 -6.38 -4.90 2.75
C LYS A 144 -6.17 -5.86 3.92
N GLU A 145 -6.49 -7.13 3.72
CA GLU A 145 -6.28 -8.20 4.69
C GLU A 145 -5.20 -9.14 4.19
N ILE A 146 -4.34 -9.61 5.11
CA ILE A 146 -3.33 -10.63 4.89
C ILE A 146 -3.50 -11.71 5.95
N ASP A 147 -3.52 -12.98 5.51
CA ASP A 147 -3.36 -14.13 6.39
C ASP A 147 -1.86 -14.42 6.55
N VAL A 148 -1.36 -14.26 7.77
CA VAL A 148 0.06 -14.41 8.13
C VAL A 148 0.58 -15.83 7.84
N ASN A 149 -0.31 -16.82 7.83
CA ASN A 149 0.03 -18.22 7.62
C ASN A 149 -0.21 -18.71 6.18
N SER A 150 -0.74 -17.86 5.29
CA SER A 150 -1.06 -18.24 3.91
C SER A 150 0.14 -18.12 2.98
N PRO A 151 0.60 -19.21 2.33
CA PRO A 151 1.74 -19.18 1.40
C PRO A 151 1.53 -18.27 0.18
N ALA A 152 0.28 -17.96 -0.17
CA ALA A 152 -0.07 -17.13 -1.32
C ALA A 152 0.10 -15.63 -1.05
N ASP A 153 -0.13 -15.19 0.19
CA ASP A 153 0.05 -13.78 0.58
C ASP A 153 1.52 -13.45 0.92
N ILE A 154 2.32 -14.48 1.26
CA ILE A 154 3.77 -14.37 1.49
C ILE A 154 4.56 -14.07 0.19
N ARG A 155 3.92 -14.12 -0.98
CA ARG A 155 4.58 -13.78 -2.25
C ARG A 155 4.76 -12.28 -2.49
N ASN A 156 4.01 -11.41 -1.79
CA ASN A 156 4.27 -9.95 -1.79
C ASN A 156 5.23 -9.52 -0.66
N LEU A 157 5.83 -10.49 0.05
CA LEU A 157 6.61 -10.31 1.28
C LEU A 157 8.13 -10.33 1.05
N TYR A 158 8.55 -10.44 -0.21
CA TYR A 158 9.95 -10.51 -0.64
C TYR A 158 10.31 -9.47 -1.72
N ASP A 159 9.47 -8.46 -1.92
CA ASP A 159 9.83 -7.31 -2.74
C ASP A 159 10.07 -6.12 -1.79
N ASP A 160 11.33 -5.66 -1.76
CA ASP A 160 11.84 -4.42 -1.15
C ASP A 160 12.64 -4.55 0.16
N ASP A 161 13.86 -5.11 0.04
CA ASP A 161 15.11 -4.38 0.37
C ASP A 161 16.29 -5.13 -0.26
N GLY A 162 16.72 -4.72 -1.45
CA GLY A 162 17.80 -5.40 -2.19
C GLY A 162 17.77 -5.23 -3.70
N GLY A 163 17.41 -4.05 -4.19
CA GLY A 163 17.68 -3.67 -5.57
C GLY A 163 19.17 -3.37 -5.75
N GLU A 164 20.02 -4.40 -5.75
CA GLU A 164 21.39 -4.46 -6.31
C GLU A 164 22.07 -5.82 -5.98
N GLU A 165 21.52 -6.96 -6.40
CA GLU A 165 22.26 -8.25 -6.29
C GLU A 165 21.92 -9.27 -7.40
N LEU A 166 21.58 -8.79 -8.60
CA LEU A 166 21.50 -9.64 -9.79
C LEU A 166 22.86 -9.82 -10.50
N GLY A 167 23.91 -9.13 -10.04
CA GLY A 167 25.27 -9.26 -10.56
C GLY A 167 26.02 -10.47 -10.00
N GLU A 168 25.86 -10.78 -8.71
CA GLU A 168 26.67 -11.82 -8.06
C GLU A 168 26.27 -13.22 -8.51
N LEU A 169 24.97 -13.56 -8.54
CA LEU A 169 24.48 -14.89 -8.96
C LEU A 169 24.83 -15.25 -10.42
N GLU A 170 24.86 -14.26 -11.31
CA GLU A 170 25.31 -14.46 -12.69
C GLU A 170 26.84 -14.69 -12.73
N GLU A 171 27.60 -13.98 -11.90
CA GLU A 171 29.05 -14.16 -11.76
C GLU A 171 29.44 -15.54 -11.20
N ILE A 172 28.74 -16.06 -10.18
CA ILE A 172 29.03 -17.39 -9.62
C ILE A 172 28.73 -18.51 -10.63
N ASN A 173 27.65 -18.40 -11.40
CA ASN A 173 27.34 -19.36 -12.46
C ASN A 173 28.38 -19.30 -13.59
N ASN A 174 28.85 -18.10 -13.94
CA ASN A 174 29.92 -17.90 -14.91
C ASN A 174 31.27 -18.44 -14.40
N VAL A 175 31.55 -18.34 -13.10
CA VAL A 175 32.75 -18.93 -12.47
C VAL A 175 32.68 -20.46 -12.49
N TRP A 176 31.56 -21.07 -12.07
CA TRP A 176 31.40 -22.53 -12.07
C TRP A 176 31.46 -23.14 -13.48
N THR A 177 30.87 -22.49 -14.47
CA THR A 177 30.93 -22.94 -15.88
C THR A 177 32.34 -22.81 -16.45
N THR A 178 33.05 -21.73 -16.12
CA THR A 178 34.45 -21.54 -16.51
C THR A 178 35.35 -22.61 -15.90
N THR A 179 35.26 -22.85 -14.59
CA THR A 179 36.03 -23.89 -13.88
C THR A 179 35.71 -25.29 -14.40
N SER A 180 34.43 -25.59 -14.65
CA SER A 180 34.01 -26.88 -15.21
C SER A 180 34.61 -27.13 -16.60
N THR A 181 34.73 -26.10 -17.43
CA THR A 181 35.29 -26.21 -18.79
C THR A 181 36.79 -26.52 -18.74
N PHE A 182 37.55 -25.88 -17.84
CA PHE A 182 38.97 -26.17 -17.65
C PHE A 182 39.22 -27.59 -17.15
N ILE A 183 38.42 -28.08 -16.21
CA ILE A 183 38.52 -29.45 -15.70
C ILE A 183 38.24 -30.47 -16.81
N ALA A 184 37.20 -30.24 -17.62
CA ALA A 184 36.86 -31.12 -18.73
C ALA A 184 38.00 -31.20 -19.77
N LEU A 185 38.58 -30.06 -20.17
CA LEU A 185 39.69 -30.03 -21.12
C LEU A 185 40.97 -30.70 -20.57
N PHE A 186 41.24 -30.56 -19.27
CA PHE A 186 42.35 -31.23 -18.61
C PHE A 186 42.18 -32.76 -18.61
N LEU A 187 40.97 -33.25 -18.32
CA LEU A 187 40.69 -34.69 -18.38
C LEU A 187 40.78 -35.24 -19.81
N VAL A 188 40.27 -34.51 -20.79
CA VAL A 188 40.38 -34.92 -22.21
C VAL A 188 41.84 -35.00 -22.65
N THR A 189 42.69 -34.06 -22.24
CA THR A 189 44.13 -34.09 -22.57
C THR A 189 44.88 -35.21 -21.86
N LEU A 190 44.55 -35.52 -20.60
CA LEU A 190 45.09 -36.68 -19.89
C LEU A 190 44.68 -38.00 -20.55
N ILE A 191 43.41 -38.15 -20.92
CA ILE A 191 42.91 -39.35 -21.59
C ILE A 191 43.57 -39.51 -22.96
N TYR A 192 43.64 -38.42 -23.74
CA TYR A 192 44.25 -38.43 -25.07
C TYR A 192 45.74 -38.79 -25.01
N SER A 193 46.51 -38.20 -24.09
CA SER A 193 47.94 -38.53 -23.92
C SER A 193 48.16 -39.97 -23.44
N GLY A 194 47.34 -40.45 -22.50
CA GLY A 194 47.38 -41.84 -22.03
C GLY A 194 47.07 -42.82 -23.16
N PHE A 195 46.04 -42.57 -23.96
CA PHE A 195 45.66 -43.42 -25.09
C PHE A 195 46.75 -43.44 -26.17
N VAL A 196 47.34 -42.28 -26.52
CA VAL A 196 48.44 -42.19 -27.48
C VAL A 196 49.68 -42.95 -27.01
N THR A 197 49.94 -42.95 -25.69
CA THR A 197 51.05 -43.70 -25.11
C THR A 197 50.77 -45.21 -25.13
N PHE A 198 49.55 -45.64 -24.83
CA PHE A 198 49.15 -47.05 -24.93
C PHE A 198 49.17 -47.60 -26.36
N VAL A 199 48.78 -46.80 -27.36
CA VAL A 199 48.82 -47.18 -28.78
C VAL A 199 50.25 -47.24 -29.32
N LYS A 200 51.19 -46.47 -28.76
CA LYS A 200 52.58 -46.42 -29.22
C LYS A 200 53.51 -47.48 -28.59
N VAL A 201 53.03 -48.20 -27.57
CA VAL A 201 53.79 -49.24 -26.84
C VAL A 201 53.38 -50.67 -27.28
N LYS A 202 52.70 -50.79 -28.42
CA LYS A 202 52.39 -52.07 -29.09
C LYS A 202 52.91 -52.04 -30.52
#